data_AF-A0A7I4A9C4-F1
#
_entry.id   AF-A0A7I4A9C4-F1
#
_cell.length_a   1.000
_cell.length_b   1.000
_cell.length_c   1.000
_cell.angle_alpha   90.00
_cell.angle_beta   90.00
_cell.angle_gamma   90.00
#
_symmetry.space_group_name_H-M   'P 1'
#
loop_
_entity.id
_entity.type
_entity.pdbx_description
1 polymer ?
#
loop_
_entity_poly.entity_id
_entity_poly.type
_entity_poly.pdbx_seq_one_letter_code
_entity_poly.pdbx_strand_id
1 'polypeptide(L)'
;MSNISHCNRDLGLLWWQGESPVPEARVDYEAFRQLYRDGALDNRKIQLDIPDGRSRLPLEIGGASGFGVNELVFRMEKFLKSQRMERMEITIADAKPILREIEMEKRLNLDQITKDAIMLAESDGIVFIDEIDKIVTNHETRYGADASSEGVQRDLLPIIEGSVVSTKYGNVNTDHILFICSGAFHSCKPSDMLAELQGRLPIRVELKGLGREDLYRILTEPETNIIRQQQLLMKTEDIHLVFTDDAIEELAKVAAEVNRSVDNIGARRLHTVVERVVEDISFHAPERSGETYTIDKESVQRAVGDFLKKADLSRFVL
;
A
#
# COMPACT_ATOMS: atom_id res chain seq x y z
N MET A 1 8.81 33.14 -69.54
CA MET A 1 9.87 32.69 -70.48
C MET A 1 10.61 31.55 -69.78
N SER A 2 10.09 30.31 -69.85
CA SER A 2 10.36 29.31 -70.91
C SER A 2 11.81 28.84 -70.92
N ASN A 3 12.07 27.64 -70.38
CA ASN A 3 12.65 26.56 -71.17
C ASN A 3 12.41 25.18 -70.54
N ILE A 4 11.90 24.29 -71.38
CA ILE A 4 11.62 22.86 -71.23
C ILE A 4 12.68 22.10 -72.06
N SER A 5 12.83 20.79 -71.80
CA SER A 5 13.41 19.68 -72.64
C SER A 5 14.85 19.26 -72.26
N HIS A 6 15.25 17.99 -72.11
CA HIS A 6 14.75 16.61 -72.34
C HIS A 6 15.33 15.65 -71.26
N CYS A 7 14.69 14.56 -70.77
CA CYS A 7 14.56 13.18 -71.31
C CYS A 7 15.91 12.56 -71.77
N ASN A 8 16.37 11.32 -71.46
CA ASN A 8 15.88 10.11 -70.78
C ASN A 8 17.06 9.07 -70.68
N ARG A 9 16.88 7.96 -69.93
CA ARG A 9 17.51 6.61 -70.06
C ARG A 9 18.95 6.40 -69.55
N ASP A 10 19.37 5.28 -68.94
CA ASP A 10 18.84 3.92 -68.78
C ASP A 10 19.43 3.28 -67.49
N LEU A 11 18.66 2.48 -66.75
CA LEU A 11 19.17 1.31 -66.02
C LEU A 11 18.07 0.21 -65.92
N GLY A 12 18.14 -0.72 -66.87
CA GLY A 12 18.05 -2.17 -66.66
C GLY A 12 16.84 -2.76 -65.95
N LEU A 13 15.80 -3.10 -66.73
CA LEU A 13 14.77 -4.09 -66.44
C LEU A 13 15.35 -5.51 -66.36
N LEU A 14 14.94 -6.30 -65.37
CA LEU A 14 14.85 -7.76 -65.46
C LEU A 14 13.46 -8.18 -65.00
N TRP A 15 12.75 -8.82 -65.92
CA TRP A 15 11.34 -9.16 -65.86
C TRP A 15 11.12 -10.38 -64.97
N TRP A 16 10.12 -10.32 -64.08
CA TRP A 16 9.32 -11.48 -63.74
C TRP A 16 7.85 -11.11 -63.95
N GLN A 17 7.21 -11.83 -64.87
CA GLN A 17 5.82 -11.68 -65.27
C GLN A 17 4.96 -12.63 -64.44
N GLY A 18 3.81 -12.13 -63.96
CA GLY A 18 2.65 -12.97 -63.65
C GLY A 18 2.51 -13.38 -62.19
N GLU A 19 1.89 -12.51 -61.40
CA GLU A 19 0.60 -12.76 -60.74
C GLU A 19 0.11 -11.45 -60.10
N SER A 20 -1.21 -11.24 -60.13
CA SER A 20 -1.92 -9.98 -59.94
C SER A 20 -1.46 -9.12 -58.74
N PRO A 21 -1.55 -7.78 -58.81
CA PRO A 21 -1.41 -6.96 -57.61
C PRO A 21 -2.49 -7.42 -56.63
N VAL A 22 -2.05 -7.88 -55.45
CA VAL A 22 -2.96 -8.12 -54.33
C VAL A 22 -3.79 -6.84 -54.19
N PRO A 23 -5.13 -6.89 -54.26
CA PRO A 23 -5.92 -5.68 -54.15
C PRO A 23 -5.53 -5.01 -52.83
N GLU A 24 -5.23 -3.71 -52.87
CA GLU A 24 -5.27 -2.88 -51.67
C GLU A 24 -6.72 -2.90 -51.17
N ALA A 25 -7.11 -4.00 -50.53
CA ALA A 25 -8.26 -4.03 -49.68
C ALA A 25 -7.99 -2.94 -48.65
N ARG A 26 -8.78 -1.87 -48.68
CA ARG A 26 -9.05 -1.06 -47.50
C ARG A 26 -9.56 -2.07 -46.46
N VAL A 27 -8.63 -2.68 -45.73
CA VAL A 27 -8.93 -3.41 -44.52
C VAL A 27 -9.54 -2.35 -43.65
N ASP A 28 -10.86 -2.43 -43.50
CA ASP A 28 -11.60 -1.48 -42.71
C ASP A 28 -11.07 -1.58 -41.28
N TYR A 29 -10.21 -0.63 -40.92
CA TYR A 29 -9.50 -0.60 -39.66
C TYR A 29 -10.50 -0.62 -38.50
N GLU A 30 -11.67 -0.02 -38.70
CA GLU A 30 -12.76 -0.03 -37.72
C GLU A 30 -13.35 -1.43 -37.56
N ALA A 31 -13.60 -2.15 -38.66
CA ALA A 31 -14.06 -3.54 -38.61
C ALA A 31 -13.04 -4.46 -37.94
N PHE A 32 -11.74 -4.29 -38.21
CA PHE A 32 -10.68 -5.08 -37.58
C PHE A 32 -10.53 -4.76 -36.08
N ARG A 33 -10.65 -3.48 -35.71
CA ARG A 33 -10.65 -3.03 -34.31
C ARG A 33 -11.83 -3.60 -33.55
N GLN A 34 -13.00 -3.69 -34.19
CA GLN A 34 -14.19 -4.30 -33.60
C GLN A 34 -13.98 -5.80 -33.34
N LEU A 35 -13.51 -6.56 -34.34
CA LEU A 35 -13.17 -7.97 -34.18
C LEU A 35 -12.11 -8.24 -33.10
N TYR A 36 -11.13 -7.34 -32.95
CA TYR A 36 -10.13 -7.41 -31.88
C TYR A 36 -10.72 -7.14 -30.49
N ARG A 37 -11.63 -6.17 -30.37
CA ARG A 37 -12.34 -5.85 -29.11
C ARG A 37 -13.29 -6.97 -28.70
N ASP A 38 -13.93 -7.59 -29.67
CA ASP A 38 -14.88 -8.69 -29.47
C ASP A 38 -14.19 -10.03 -29.19
N GLY A 39 -12.84 -10.06 -29.15
CA GLY A 39 -12.05 -11.26 -28.83
C GLY A 39 -11.97 -12.30 -29.95
N ALA A 40 -12.57 -12.03 -31.11
CA ALA A 40 -12.64 -12.97 -32.23
C ALA A 40 -11.27 -13.29 -32.86
N LEU A 41 -10.24 -12.47 -32.56
CA LEU A 41 -8.88 -12.62 -33.08
C LEU A 41 -7.92 -13.26 -32.07
N ASP A 42 -8.36 -13.55 -30.85
CA ASP A 42 -7.49 -13.88 -29.72
C ASP A 42 -6.62 -15.14 -29.93
N ASN A 43 -7.15 -16.12 -30.65
CA ASN A 43 -6.46 -17.38 -30.98
C ASN A 43 -5.51 -17.27 -32.20
N ARG A 44 -5.50 -16.14 -32.93
CA ARG A 44 -4.59 -15.97 -34.06
C ARG A 44 -3.17 -15.77 -33.56
N LYS A 45 -2.21 -16.39 -34.23
CA LYS A 45 -0.80 -16.23 -33.94
C LYS A 45 -0.23 -15.03 -34.69
N ILE A 46 0.57 -14.24 -34.00
CA ILE A 46 1.28 -13.10 -34.54
C ILE A 46 2.76 -13.20 -34.15
N GLN A 47 3.62 -12.64 -34.99
CA GLN A 47 5.03 -12.50 -34.68
C GLN A 47 5.26 -11.11 -34.09
N LEU A 48 5.85 -11.05 -32.91
CA LEU A 48 6.17 -9.82 -32.22
C LEU A 48 7.63 -9.81 -31.79
N ASP A 49 8.25 -8.65 -31.93
CA ASP A 49 9.56 -8.37 -31.35
C ASP A 49 9.31 -7.86 -29.93
N ILE A 50 9.69 -8.64 -28.93
CA ILE A 50 9.47 -8.34 -27.52
C ILE A 50 10.83 -8.08 -26.87
N PRO A 51 10.98 -7.04 -26.02
CA PRO A 51 12.20 -6.83 -25.25
C PRO A 51 12.50 -8.08 -24.38
N ASP A 52 13.70 -8.61 -24.48
CA ASP A 52 14.16 -9.78 -23.73
C ASP A 52 14.35 -9.40 -22.25
N GLY A 53 13.29 -9.58 -21.46
CA GLY A 53 13.25 -9.29 -20.02
C GLY A 53 12.84 -10.49 -19.15
N ARG A 54 12.64 -11.67 -19.75
CA ARG A 54 12.16 -12.86 -19.02
C ARG A 54 13.21 -13.96 -18.97
N SER A 55 14.21 -13.78 -18.12
CA SER A 55 14.82 -14.94 -17.46
C SER A 55 14.18 -15.12 -16.09
N ARG A 56 13.25 -16.08 -16.00
CA ARG A 56 13.00 -16.79 -14.74
C ARG A 56 14.22 -17.67 -14.48
N LEU A 57 15.14 -17.21 -13.65
CA LEU A 57 16.19 -18.06 -13.07
C LEU A 57 16.14 -17.90 -11.54
N PRO A 58 16.07 -19.01 -10.77
CA PRO A 58 16.24 -18.97 -9.34
C PRO A 58 17.72 -18.70 -9.05
N LEU A 59 18.02 -17.63 -8.32
CA LEU A 59 19.38 -17.37 -7.83
C LEU A 59 19.45 -17.72 -6.34
N GLU A 60 19.56 -19.01 -6.04
CA GLU A 60 20.36 -19.45 -4.89
C GLU A 60 21.82 -19.54 -5.36
N ILE A 61 22.60 -18.48 -5.12
CA ILE A 61 24.05 -18.58 -5.08
C ILE A 61 24.50 -17.81 -3.83
N GLY A 62 24.89 -18.60 -2.82
CA GLY A 62 25.40 -18.09 -1.56
C GLY A 62 26.76 -17.43 -1.68
N GLY A 63 27.14 -16.75 -0.59
CA GLY A 63 28.51 -16.35 -0.32
C GLY A 63 28.75 -14.85 -0.39
N ALA A 64 28.59 -14.23 0.78
CA ALA A 64 29.42 -13.14 1.32
C ALA A 64 29.85 -11.95 0.44
N SER A 65 29.58 -10.77 1.01
CA SER A 65 30.29 -9.48 0.86
C SER A 65 29.80 -8.49 -0.20
N GLY A 66 29.24 -7.36 0.29
CA GLY A 66 29.22 -6.07 -0.42
C GLY A 66 27.84 -5.57 -0.86
N PHE A 67 27.10 -4.92 0.06
CA PHE A 67 25.80 -4.26 -0.19
C PHE A 67 25.82 -3.12 -1.25
N GLY A 68 26.96 -2.78 -1.86
CA GLY A 68 27.06 -1.73 -2.89
C GLY A 68 27.41 -2.21 -4.29
N VAL A 69 28.02 -3.40 -4.44
CA VAL A 69 28.50 -3.89 -5.75
C VAL A 69 27.37 -4.62 -6.49
N ASN A 70 26.52 -5.31 -5.72
CA ASN A 70 25.40 -6.09 -6.27
C ASN A 70 24.36 -5.21 -6.99
N GLU A 71 24.10 -4.00 -6.49
CA GLU A 71 23.12 -3.09 -7.10
C GLU A 71 23.67 -2.42 -8.38
N LEU A 72 24.97 -2.14 -8.41
CA LEU A 72 25.64 -1.63 -9.61
C LEU A 72 25.71 -2.70 -10.71
N VAL A 73 26.05 -3.95 -10.36
CA VAL A 73 26.05 -5.09 -11.29
C VAL A 73 24.65 -5.36 -11.83
N PHE A 74 23.63 -5.30 -10.98
CA PHE A 74 22.23 -5.47 -11.38
C PHE A 74 21.75 -4.36 -12.33
N ARG A 75 22.09 -3.08 -12.08
CA ARG A 75 21.81 -1.98 -13.02
C ARG A 75 22.55 -2.15 -14.34
N MET A 76 23.79 -2.63 -14.31
CA MET A 76 24.61 -2.84 -15.51
C MET A 76 24.08 -3.99 -16.37
N GLU A 77 23.65 -5.10 -15.76
CA GLU A 77 22.98 -6.20 -16.46
C GLU A 77 21.63 -5.77 -17.05
N LYS A 78 20.83 -5.00 -16.31
CA LYS A 78 19.55 -4.47 -16.80
C LYS A 78 19.74 -3.53 -18.00
N PHE A 79 20.81 -2.74 -18.00
CA PHE A 79 21.14 -1.81 -19.09
C PHE A 79 21.68 -2.52 -20.34
N LEU A 80 22.43 -3.61 -20.17
CA LEU A 80 22.96 -4.43 -21.28
C LEU A 80 21.89 -5.33 -21.92
N LYS A 81 20.87 -5.77 -21.16
CA LYS A 81 19.80 -6.66 -21.65
C LYS A 81 18.57 -5.93 -22.19
N SER A 82 18.32 -4.66 -21.83
CA SER A 82 17.14 -3.91 -22.30
C SER A 82 17.12 -3.57 -23.80
N GLN A 83 18.18 -3.89 -24.55
CA GLN A 83 18.28 -3.60 -25.99
C GLN A 83 18.16 -4.83 -26.91
N ARG A 84 17.98 -6.05 -26.37
CA ARG A 84 17.75 -7.22 -27.21
C ARG A 84 16.25 -7.43 -27.40
N MET A 85 15.80 -7.32 -28.65
CA MET A 85 14.45 -7.69 -29.06
C MET A 85 14.49 -9.14 -29.54
N GLU A 86 13.69 -10.01 -28.93
CA GLU A 86 13.50 -11.38 -29.40
C GLU A 86 12.21 -11.47 -30.22
N ARG A 87 12.32 -12.04 -31.43
CA ARG A 87 11.17 -12.28 -32.29
C ARG A 87 10.52 -13.60 -31.91
N MET A 88 9.31 -13.55 -31.38
CA MET A 88 8.56 -14.73 -31.00
C MET A 88 7.16 -14.77 -31.61
N GLU A 89 6.68 -15.98 -31.88
CA GLU A 89 5.33 -16.24 -32.34
C GLU A 89 4.43 -16.53 -31.14
N ILE A 90 3.50 -15.62 -30.86
CA ILE A 90 2.56 -15.74 -29.73
C ILE A 90 1.13 -15.48 -30.19
N THR A 91 0.15 -15.90 -29.38
CA THR A 91 -1.26 -15.61 -29.66
C THR A 91 -1.56 -14.13 -29.40
N ILE A 92 -2.59 -13.58 -30.06
CA ILE A 92 -3.06 -12.23 -29.77
C ILE A 92 -3.51 -12.10 -28.30
N ALA A 93 -4.11 -13.14 -27.73
CA ALA A 93 -4.49 -13.17 -26.31
C ALA A 93 -3.30 -12.94 -25.38
N ASP A 94 -2.19 -13.67 -25.60
CA ASP A 94 -0.97 -13.57 -24.78
C ASP A 94 -0.17 -12.30 -25.06
N ALA A 95 -0.27 -11.77 -26.28
CA ALA A 95 0.39 -10.53 -26.69
C ALA A 95 -0.24 -9.28 -26.04
N LYS A 96 -1.55 -9.27 -25.81
CA LYS A 96 -2.29 -8.14 -25.22
C LYS A 96 -1.66 -7.60 -23.93
N PRO A 97 -1.44 -8.41 -22.88
CA PRO A 97 -0.84 -7.91 -21.63
C PRO A 97 0.60 -7.42 -21.83
N ILE A 98 1.40 -8.11 -22.65
CA ILE A 98 2.81 -7.76 -22.88
C ILE A 98 2.92 -6.42 -23.63
N LEU A 99 2.15 -6.24 -24.70
CA LEU A 99 2.15 -4.99 -25.47
C LEU A 99 1.60 -3.82 -24.64
N ARG A 100 0.64 -4.07 -23.76
CA ARG A 100 0.16 -3.05 -22.81
C ARG A 100 1.27 -2.61 -21.87
N GLU A 101 2.03 -3.54 -21.30
CA GLU A 101 3.15 -3.24 -20.41
C GLU A 101 4.23 -2.41 -21.13
N ILE A 102 4.65 -2.83 -22.33
CA ILE A 102 5.62 -2.09 -23.16
C ILE A 102 5.13 -0.67 -23.48
N GLU A 103 3.86 -0.53 -23.87
CA GLU A 103 3.30 0.78 -24.22
C GLU A 103 3.10 1.67 -22.98
N MET A 104 2.80 1.08 -21.82
CA MET A 104 2.77 1.80 -20.55
C MET A 104 4.15 2.33 -20.20
N GLU A 105 5.19 1.49 -20.25
CA GLU A 105 6.57 1.90 -19.95
C GLU A 105 7.05 3.05 -20.86
N LYS A 106 6.73 3.00 -22.16
CA LYS A 106 7.05 4.09 -23.10
C LYS A 106 6.38 5.42 -22.76
N ARG A 107 5.20 5.37 -22.14
CA ARG A 107 4.43 6.57 -21.77
C ARG A 107 4.77 7.08 -20.38
N LEU A 108 5.48 6.30 -19.57
CA LEU A 108 5.95 6.74 -18.25
C LEU A 108 7.19 7.61 -18.41
N ASN A 109 7.05 8.89 -18.11
CA ASN A 109 8.19 9.77 -17.92
C ASN A 109 8.62 9.70 -16.44
N LEU A 110 9.54 8.78 -16.14
CA LEU A 110 10.02 8.56 -14.77
C LEU A 110 10.66 9.82 -14.16
N ASP A 111 11.31 10.66 -14.96
CA ASP A 111 11.90 11.92 -14.49
C ASP A 111 10.82 12.91 -14.03
N GLN A 112 9.73 13.01 -14.79
CA GLN A 112 8.60 13.85 -14.42
C GLN A 112 7.89 13.32 -13.17
N ILE A 113 7.63 12.01 -13.11
CA ILE A 113 7.01 11.37 -11.93
C ILE A 113 7.86 11.61 -10.68
N THR A 114 9.18 11.51 -10.80
CA THR A 114 10.10 11.73 -9.69
C THR A 114 10.05 13.17 -9.21
N LYS A 115 10.03 14.14 -10.13
CA LYS A 115 9.88 15.56 -9.80
C LYS A 115 8.54 15.86 -9.12
N ASP A 116 7.45 15.33 -9.67
CA ASP A 116 6.11 15.52 -9.13
C ASP A 116 5.98 14.91 -7.73
N ALA A 117 6.59 13.74 -7.51
CA ALA A 117 6.61 13.08 -6.21
C ALA A 117 7.42 13.86 -5.16
N ILE A 118 8.58 14.42 -5.53
CA ILE A 118 9.35 15.30 -4.64
C ILE A 118 8.52 16.53 -4.30
N MET A 119 7.94 17.20 -5.30
CA MET A 119 7.11 18.39 -5.09
C MET A 119 5.93 18.10 -4.15
N LEU A 120 5.26 16.96 -4.34
CA LEU A 120 4.15 16.54 -3.47
C LEU A 120 4.62 16.26 -2.04
N ALA A 121 5.78 15.61 -1.87
CA ALA A 121 6.33 15.36 -0.54
C ALA A 121 6.75 16.66 0.17
N GLU A 122 7.29 17.64 -0.56
CA GLU A 122 7.67 18.94 -0.01
C GLU A 122 6.46 19.81 0.34
N SER A 123 5.40 19.81 -0.48
CA SER A 123 4.24 20.70 -0.28
C SER A 123 3.15 20.12 0.61
N ASP A 124 2.87 18.83 0.48
CA ASP A 124 1.71 18.15 1.08
C ASP A 124 2.13 17.00 2.00
N GLY A 125 3.43 16.86 2.25
CA GLY A 125 3.99 15.82 3.10
C GLY A 125 3.47 15.92 4.54
N ILE A 126 3.09 14.79 5.11
CA ILE A 126 2.70 14.66 6.51
C ILE A 126 3.59 13.60 7.17
N VAL A 127 4.22 13.96 8.28
CA VAL A 127 5.01 13.05 9.12
C VAL A 127 4.33 12.93 10.48
N PHE A 128 3.93 11.71 10.83
CA PHE A 128 3.38 11.40 12.15
C PHE A 128 4.46 10.74 13.03
N ILE A 129 4.80 11.38 14.14
CA ILE A 129 5.76 10.88 15.13
C ILE A 129 4.97 10.41 16.35
N ASP A 130 4.82 9.10 16.50
CA ASP A 130 4.13 8.52 17.66
C ASP A 130 5.07 8.39 18.86
N GLU A 131 4.48 8.30 20.05
CA GLU A 131 5.18 8.10 21.32
C GLU A 131 6.36 9.07 21.57
N ILE A 132 6.20 10.35 21.17
CA ILE A 132 7.23 11.38 21.38
C ILE A 132 7.54 11.59 22.87
N ASP A 133 6.60 11.25 23.76
CA ASP A 133 6.79 11.31 25.21
C ASP A 133 7.88 10.35 25.72
N LYS A 134 8.23 9.30 24.95
CA LYS A 134 9.30 8.35 25.31
C LYS A 134 10.70 8.88 25.15
N ILE A 135 10.88 9.91 24.30
CA ILE A 135 12.18 10.57 24.12
C ILE A 135 12.35 11.79 25.04
N VAL A 136 11.37 12.07 25.91
CA VAL A 136 11.41 13.15 26.90
C VAL A 136 11.90 12.63 28.23
N THR A 137 12.94 13.27 28.78
CA THR A 137 13.53 12.89 30.06
C THR A 137 13.02 13.81 31.18
N ASN A 138 12.67 13.23 32.33
CA ASN A 138 12.28 14.03 33.48
C ASN A 138 13.51 14.71 34.10
N HIS A 139 13.43 16.03 34.29
CA HIS A 139 14.53 16.84 34.82
C HIS A 139 15.03 16.42 36.22
N GLU A 140 14.25 15.68 36.99
CA GLU A 140 14.56 15.29 38.37
C GLU A 140 15.48 14.06 38.48
N THR A 141 15.68 13.27 37.42
CA THR A 141 16.43 12.00 37.48
C THR A 141 17.58 11.97 36.48
N ARG A 142 18.47 12.97 36.51
CA ARG A 142 19.68 13.02 35.66
C ARG A 142 20.71 11.95 36.08
N TYR A 143 20.51 10.70 35.67
CA TYR A 143 21.48 9.62 35.84
C TYR A 143 21.71 8.90 34.51
N GLY A 144 22.75 9.35 33.76
CA GLY A 144 23.56 8.56 32.82
C GLY A 144 22.92 8.04 31.52
N ALA A 145 21.63 7.72 31.49
CA ALA A 145 20.91 7.19 30.32
C ALA A 145 20.24 8.28 29.47
N ASP A 146 20.15 9.50 29.98
CA ASP A 146 19.36 10.60 29.37
C ASP A 146 19.99 11.22 28.12
N ALA A 147 21.30 11.01 27.90
CA ALA A 147 22.00 11.56 26.73
C ALA A 147 21.47 10.97 25.41
N SER A 148 20.96 9.73 25.43
CA SER A 148 20.42 9.08 24.24
C SER A 148 19.07 9.67 23.83
N SER A 149 18.17 9.93 24.79
CA SER A 149 16.82 10.43 24.51
C SER A 149 16.84 11.91 24.10
N GLU A 150 17.66 12.72 24.76
CA GLU A 150 17.88 14.11 24.35
C GLU A 150 18.56 14.19 22.97
N GLY A 151 19.49 13.27 22.68
CA GLY A 151 20.12 13.15 21.36
C GLY A 151 19.10 12.97 20.24
N VAL A 152 18.11 12.08 20.42
CA VAL A 152 17.04 11.88 19.44
C VAL A 152 16.23 13.16 19.21
N GLN A 153 15.90 13.91 20.26
CA GLN A 153 15.21 15.20 20.09
C GLN A 153 16.07 16.19 19.29
N ARG A 154 17.39 16.27 19.55
CA ARG A 154 18.30 17.14 18.81
C ARG A 154 18.44 16.74 17.35
N ASP A 155 18.45 15.44 17.06
CA ASP A 155 18.53 14.91 15.70
C ASP A 155 17.23 15.12 14.91
N LEU A 156 16.08 15.21 15.59
CA LEU A 156 14.80 15.55 14.97
C LEU A 156 14.67 17.04 14.64
N LEU A 157 15.38 17.93 15.34
CA LEU A 157 15.28 19.38 15.14
C LEU A 157 15.54 19.78 13.68
N PRO A 158 16.66 19.43 13.02
CA PRO A 158 16.90 19.85 11.63
C PRO A 158 15.79 19.47 10.66
N ILE A 159 15.14 18.33 10.89
CA ILE A 159 14.05 17.83 10.04
C ILE A 159 12.80 18.68 10.22
N ILE A 160 12.45 19.03 11.46
CA ILE A 160 11.28 19.84 11.80
C ILE A 160 11.52 21.33 11.52
N GLU A 161 12.76 21.82 11.66
CA GLU A 161 13.13 23.20 11.41
C GLU A 161 13.23 23.55 9.93
N GLY A 162 13.47 22.54 9.09
CA GLY A 162 13.70 22.72 7.66
C GLY A 162 15.12 22.32 7.28
N SER A 163 15.25 21.21 6.54
CA SER A 163 16.53 20.76 6.01
C SER A 163 16.35 20.04 4.67
N VAL A 164 17.45 19.93 3.92
CA VAL A 164 17.49 19.19 2.67
C VAL A 164 17.96 17.77 2.93
N VAL A 165 17.07 16.79 2.76
CA VAL A 165 17.36 15.37 2.94
C VAL A 165 17.60 14.71 1.57
N SER A 166 18.75 14.05 1.43
CA SER A 166 19.09 13.32 0.20
C SER A 166 18.40 11.96 0.18
N THR A 167 17.60 11.70 -0.86
CA THR A 167 16.93 10.42 -1.08
C THR A 167 17.38 9.79 -2.40
N LYS A 168 17.07 8.50 -2.61
CA LYS A 168 17.34 7.81 -3.89
C LYS A 168 16.62 8.42 -5.10
N TYR A 169 15.64 9.30 -4.86
CA TYR A 169 14.84 9.97 -5.88
C TYR A 169 15.29 11.41 -6.13
N GLY A 170 16.14 11.96 -5.26
CA GLY A 170 16.56 13.35 -5.28
C GLY A 170 16.55 13.96 -3.89
N ASN A 171 16.88 15.24 -3.82
CA ASN A 171 16.84 15.99 -2.58
C ASN A 171 15.40 16.42 -2.28
N VAL A 172 15.00 16.34 -1.01
CA VAL A 172 13.68 16.75 -0.51
C VAL A 172 13.88 17.79 0.58
N ASN A 173 13.22 18.94 0.46
CA ASN A 173 13.17 19.97 1.48
C ASN A 173 12.02 19.73 2.48
N THR A 174 12.30 19.80 3.78
CA THR A 174 11.30 19.56 4.83
C THR A 174 10.59 20.82 5.34
N ASP A 175 10.93 22.02 4.83
CA ASP A 175 10.40 23.32 5.29
C ASP A 175 8.87 23.41 5.40
N HIS A 176 8.14 22.69 4.53
CA HIS A 176 6.68 22.76 4.43
C HIS A 176 5.97 21.45 4.77
N ILE A 177 6.70 20.47 5.31
CA ILE A 177 6.11 19.21 5.77
C ILE A 177 5.37 19.44 7.09
N LEU A 178 4.15 18.90 7.17
CA LEU A 178 3.36 18.92 8.40
C LEU A 178 3.81 17.82 9.34
N PHE A 179 4.29 18.20 10.53
CA PHE A 179 4.63 17.26 11.60
C PHE A 179 3.48 17.16 12.61
N ILE A 180 3.05 15.93 12.89
CA ILE A 180 2.07 15.61 13.93
C ILE A 180 2.75 14.69 14.94
N CYS A 181 2.93 15.18 16.16
CA CYS A 181 3.53 14.40 17.23
C CYS A 181 2.45 13.93 18.21
N SER A 182 2.48 12.66 18.55
CA SER A 182 1.56 12.02 19.51
C SER A 182 2.36 11.49 20.70
N GLY A 183 1.74 11.50 21.87
CA GLY A 183 2.34 10.99 23.10
C GLY A 183 1.29 10.94 24.20
N ALA A 184 1.43 9.99 25.12
CA ALA A 184 0.47 9.83 26.20
C ALA A 184 0.78 10.76 27.39
N PHE A 185 2.05 11.16 27.54
CA PHE A 185 2.51 12.13 28.55
C PHE A 185 2.09 11.77 29.99
N HIS A 186 2.09 10.47 30.31
CA HIS A 186 1.78 9.98 31.66
C HIS A 186 2.92 10.24 32.65
N SER A 187 4.16 10.08 32.21
CA SER A 187 5.37 10.16 33.03
C SER A 187 6.12 11.48 32.90
N CYS A 188 5.86 12.24 31.84
CA CYS A 188 6.52 13.51 31.53
C CYS A 188 5.48 14.51 31.00
N LYS A 189 5.84 15.79 30.95
CA LYS A 189 5.00 16.85 30.40
C LYS A 189 5.58 17.36 29.09
N PRO A 190 4.76 17.94 28.20
CA PRO A 190 5.28 18.61 27.00
C PRO A 190 6.27 19.75 27.32
N SER A 191 6.22 20.32 28.52
CA SER A 191 7.17 21.33 29.00
C SER A 191 8.59 20.80 29.23
N ASP A 192 8.76 19.49 29.34
CA ASP A 192 10.03 18.84 29.64
C ASP A 192 10.83 18.52 28.36
N MET A 193 10.25 18.76 27.18
CA MET A 193 10.94 18.70 25.89
C MET A 193 11.95 19.85 25.73
N LEU A 194 12.91 19.71 24.81
CA LEU A 194 13.82 20.81 24.44
C LEU A 194 13.03 22.07 24.03
N ALA A 195 13.50 23.24 24.46
CA ALA A 195 12.82 24.51 24.20
C ALA A 195 12.67 24.81 22.70
N GLU A 196 13.68 24.41 21.92
CA GLU A 196 13.70 24.50 20.47
C GLU A 196 12.57 23.67 19.85
N LEU A 197 12.39 22.42 20.31
CA LEU A 197 11.35 21.51 19.81
C LEU A 197 9.95 21.99 20.20
N GLN A 198 9.79 22.50 21.42
CA GLN A 198 8.54 23.12 21.87
C GLN A 198 8.16 24.32 21.00
N GLY A 199 9.13 25.14 20.60
CA GLY A 199 8.92 26.29 19.72
C GLY A 199 8.41 25.90 18.32
N ARG A 200 8.71 24.69 17.87
CA ARG A 200 8.24 24.13 16.58
C ARG A 200 6.93 23.36 16.67
N LEU A 201 6.43 23.11 17.87
CA LEU A 201 5.14 22.44 18.12
C LEU A 201 4.14 23.40 18.81
N PRO A 202 3.71 24.48 18.13
CA PRO A 202 2.87 25.51 18.74
C PRO A 202 1.42 25.08 18.95
N ILE A 203 0.90 24.19 18.10
CA ILE A 203 -0.48 23.69 18.20
C ILE A 203 -0.48 22.50 19.15
N ARG A 204 -1.28 22.60 20.22
CA ARG A 204 -1.45 21.55 21.21
C ARG A 204 -2.91 21.18 21.31
N VAL A 205 -3.21 19.89 21.24
CA VAL A 205 -4.55 19.34 21.38
C VAL A 205 -4.49 18.16 22.34
N GLU A 206 -5.49 18.05 23.20
CA GLU A 206 -5.65 16.93 24.13
C GLU A 206 -6.85 16.10 23.68
N LEU A 207 -6.61 14.80 23.47
CA LEU A 207 -7.65 13.85 23.10
C LEU A 207 -8.22 13.20 24.35
N LYS A 208 -9.55 13.07 24.40
CA LYS A 208 -10.24 12.41 25.51
C LYS A 208 -10.16 10.90 25.37
N GLY A 209 -10.12 10.21 26.50
CA GLY A 209 -10.30 8.76 26.53
C GLY A 209 -11.67 8.34 26.02
N LEU A 210 -11.75 7.13 25.45
CA LEU A 210 -12.97 6.58 24.86
C LEU A 210 -13.85 5.92 25.92
N GLY A 211 -15.13 6.30 25.95
CA GLY A 211 -16.16 5.65 26.76
C GLY A 211 -16.87 4.50 26.04
N ARG A 212 -17.81 3.86 26.73
CA ARG A 212 -18.67 2.81 26.14
C ARG A 212 -19.40 3.29 24.89
N GLU A 213 -19.99 4.47 24.96
CA GLU A 213 -20.76 5.05 23.84
C GLU A 213 -19.87 5.32 22.64
N ASP A 214 -18.63 5.81 22.84
CA ASP A 214 -17.68 6.04 21.76
C ASP A 214 -17.27 4.72 21.09
N LEU A 215 -17.05 3.66 21.88
CA LEU A 215 -16.73 2.33 21.36
C LEU A 215 -17.90 1.74 20.55
N TYR A 216 -19.15 1.94 20.98
CA TYR A 216 -20.33 1.54 20.20
C TYR A 216 -20.39 2.27 18.85
N ARG A 217 -20.14 3.58 18.86
CA ARG A 217 -20.08 4.38 17.62
C ARG A 217 -18.95 3.92 16.70
N ILE A 218 -17.79 3.55 17.23
CA ILE A 218 -16.69 2.98 16.44
C ILE A 218 -17.08 1.66 15.75
N LEU A 219 -17.94 0.84 16.37
CA LEU A 219 -18.42 -0.40 15.77
C LEU A 219 -19.48 -0.18 14.68
N THR A 220 -20.12 0.99 14.61
CA THR A 220 -21.33 1.20 13.79
C THR A 220 -21.20 2.32 12.75
N GLU A 221 -20.58 3.45 13.09
CA GLU A 221 -20.56 4.66 12.26
C GLU A 221 -19.45 4.68 11.19
N PRO A 222 -18.19 4.25 11.46
CA PRO A 222 -17.15 4.26 10.44
C PRO A 222 -17.51 3.38 9.25
N GLU A 223 -17.24 3.87 8.03
CA GLU A 223 -17.60 3.16 6.78
C GLU A 223 -17.03 1.74 6.73
N THR A 224 -15.81 1.58 7.23
CA THR A 224 -15.06 0.32 7.33
C THR A 224 -14.88 -0.11 8.79
N ASN A 225 -15.94 -0.08 9.59
CA ASN A 225 -15.91 -0.59 10.97
C ASN A 225 -15.65 -2.11 11.02
N ILE A 226 -15.20 -2.62 12.17
CA ILE A 226 -14.80 -4.02 12.32
C ILE A 226 -15.96 -5.01 12.13
N ILE A 227 -17.18 -4.63 12.49
CA ILE A 227 -18.37 -5.46 12.30
C ILE A 227 -18.58 -5.71 10.81
N ARG A 228 -18.59 -4.64 10.01
CA ARG A 228 -18.72 -4.73 8.56
C ARG A 228 -17.58 -5.52 7.92
N GLN A 229 -16.35 -5.37 8.43
CA GLN A 229 -15.21 -6.16 7.97
C GLN A 229 -15.46 -7.65 8.21
N GLN A 230 -15.89 -8.06 9.42
CA GLN A 230 -16.19 -9.46 9.73
C GLN A 230 -17.34 -10.02 8.88
N GLN A 231 -18.39 -9.23 8.64
CA GLN A 231 -19.48 -9.62 7.76
C GLN A 231 -19.02 -9.86 6.32
N LEU A 232 -18.14 -9.00 5.81
CA LEU A 232 -17.58 -9.13 4.46
C LEU A 232 -16.59 -10.30 4.36
N LEU A 233 -15.79 -10.55 5.41
CA LEU A 233 -14.90 -11.71 5.49
C LEU A 233 -15.70 -13.01 5.48
N MET A 234 -16.74 -13.15 6.32
CA MET A 234 -17.58 -14.36 6.31
C MET A 234 -18.32 -14.57 4.99
N LYS A 235 -18.65 -13.48 4.28
CA LYS A 235 -19.29 -13.55 2.96
C LYS A 235 -18.39 -14.22 1.90
N THR A 236 -17.06 -14.25 2.06
CA THR A 236 -16.20 -14.97 1.11
C THR A 236 -16.42 -16.48 1.14
N GLU A 237 -16.91 -17.01 2.26
CA GLU A 237 -17.29 -18.42 2.46
C GLU A 237 -18.80 -18.66 2.26
N ASP A 238 -19.53 -17.68 1.71
CA ASP A 238 -20.99 -17.68 1.53
C ASP A 238 -21.76 -17.79 2.87
N ILE A 239 -21.23 -17.20 3.95
CA ILE A 239 -21.91 -17.11 5.24
C ILE A 239 -22.47 -15.71 5.45
N HIS A 240 -23.74 -15.62 5.84
CA HIS A 240 -24.38 -14.35 6.19
C HIS A 240 -24.28 -14.09 7.69
N LEU A 241 -23.26 -13.33 8.10
CA LEU A 241 -23.08 -12.93 9.50
C LEU A 241 -23.90 -11.67 9.84
N VAL A 242 -24.75 -11.76 10.86
CA VAL A 242 -25.59 -10.67 11.34
C VAL A 242 -25.28 -10.40 12.80
N PHE A 243 -24.98 -9.14 13.15
CA PHE A 243 -24.90 -8.70 14.53
C PHE A 243 -26.18 -7.96 14.88
N THR A 244 -26.80 -8.32 15.99
CA THR A 244 -27.92 -7.57 16.53
C THR A 244 -27.42 -6.33 17.28
N ASP A 245 -28.25 -5.29 17.39
CA ASP A 245 -27.85 -4.03 18.04
C ASP A 245 -27.44 -4.24 19.51
N ASP A 246 -28.14 -5.13 20.22
CA ASP A 246 -27.82 -5.50 21.60
C ASP A 246 -26.50 -6.28 21.72
N ALA A 247 -26.10 -7.02 20.70
CA ALA A 247 -24.77 -7.65 20.65
C ALA A 247 -23.67 -6.59 20.52
N ILE A 248 -23.86 -5.59 19.65
CA ILE A 248 -22.91 -4.50 19.45
C ILE A 248 -22.78 -3.65 20.72
N GLU A 249 -23.90 -3.36 21.39
CA GLU A 249 -23.88 -2.68 22.69
C GLU A 249 -23.12 -3.47 23.77
N GLU A 250 -23.28 -4.80 23.79
CA GLU A 250 -22.59 -5.67 24.75
C GLU A 250 -21.10 -5.76 24.42
N LEU A 251 -20.71 -5.84 23.14
CA LEU A 251 -19.31 -5.80 22.70
C LEU A 251 -18.61 -4.52 23.19
N ALA A 252 -19.24 -3.36 22.97
CA ALA A 252 -18.72 -2.07 23.42
C ALA A 252 -18.63 -1.97 24.96
N LYS A 253 -19.62 -2.52 25.66
CA LYS A 253 -19.63 -2.57 27.14
C LYS A 253 -18.48 -3.43 27.68
N VAL A 254 -18.33 -4.64 27.14
CA VAL A 254 -17.28 -5.59 27.52
C VAL A 254 -15.90 -4.99 27.27
N ALA A 255 -15.66 -4.40 26.10
CA ALA A 255 -14.39 -3.74 25.80
C ALA A 255 -14.07 -2.59 26.78
N ALA A 256 -15.07 -1.77 27.12
CA ALA A 256 -14.91 -0.71 28.12
C ALA A 256 -14.64 -1.24 29.54
N GLU A 257 -15.21 -2.39 29.90
CA GLU A 257 -14.98 -3.04 31.18
C GLU A 257 -13.57 -3.62 31.28
N VAL A 258 -13.09 -4.33 30.26
CA VAL A 258 -11.71 -4.86 30.21
C VAL A 258 -10.69 -3.74 30.26
N ASN A 259 -10.93 -2.63 29.56
CA ASN A 259 -10.03 -1.47 29.61
C ASN A 259 -9.95 -0.83 31.00
N ARG A 260 -10.95 -1.03 31.87
CA ARG A 260 -10.92 -0.56 33.27
C ARG A 260 -10.29 -1.55 34.24
N SER A 261 -10.42 -2.84 33.99
CA SER A 261 -9.95 -3.89 34.92
C SER A 261 -8.51 -4.35 34.66
N VAL A 262 -8.01 -4.17 33.43
CA VAL A 262 -6.67 -4.62 33.02
C VAL A 262 -5.81 -3.42 32.62
N ASP A 263 -5.47 -3.32 31.32
CA ASP A 263 -4.67 -2.26 30.73
C ASP A 263 -5.52 -1.56 29.67
N ASN A 264 -5.62 -0.24 29.75
CA ASN A 264 -6.42 0.52 28.79
C ASN A 264 -5.66 0.67 27.47
N ILE A 265 -5.98 -0.18 26.49
CA ILE A 265 -5.43 -0.11 25.13
C ILE A 265 -6.36 0.66 24.17
N GLY A 266 -7.38 1.34 24.70
CA GLY A 266 -8.35 2.13 23.94
C GLY A 266 -9.22 1.28 23.02
N ALA A 267 -9.48 1.80 21.81
CA ALA A 267 -10.31 1.13 20.80
C ALA A 267 -9.72 -0.19 20.28
N ARG A 268 -8.40 -0.42 20.42
CA ARG A 268 -7.75 -1.68 19.99
C ARG A 268 -8.39 -2.90 20.64
N ARG A 269 -8.95 -2.75 21.85
CA ARG A 269 -9.69 -3.80 22.56
C ARG A 269 -10.88 -4.35 21.78
N LEU A 270 -11.50 -3.54 20.91
CA LEU A 270 -12.61 -4.01 20.09
C LEU A 270 -12.19 -5.10 19.12
N HIS A 271 -10.94 -5.10 18.64
CA HIS A 271 -10.44 -6.15 17.75
C HIS A 271 -10.44 -7.51 18.43
N THR A 272 -9.77 -7.61 19.58
CA THR A 272 -9.64 -8.89 20.29
C THR A 272 -11.00 -9.41 20.77
N VAL A 273 -11.87 -8.53 21.26
CA VAL A 273 -13.21 -8.91 21.71
C VAL A 273 -14.06 -9.41 20.54
N VAL A 274 -14.08 -8.71 19.39
CA VAL A 274 -14.88 -9.11 18.22
C VAL A 274 -14.33 -10.40 17.59
N GLU A 275 -13.01 -10.49 17.41
CA GLU A 275 -12.36 -11.70 16.88
C GLU A 275 -12.71 -12.92 17.73
N ARG A 276 -12.68 -12.79 19.06
CA ARG A 276 -13.04 -13.89 19.95
C ARG A 276 -14.49 -14.34 19.82
N VAL A 277 -15.42 -13.41 19.59
CA VAL A 277 -16.84 -13.76 19.39
C VAL A 277 -17.06 -14.49 18.06
N VAL A 278 -16.29 -14.13 17.03
CA VAL A 278 -16.43 -14.70 15.68
C VAL A 278 -15.56 -15.95 15.47
N GLU A 279 -14.59 -16.21 16.34
CA GLU A 279 -13.57 -17.27 16.23
C GLU A 279 -14.16 -18.64 15.87
N ASP A 280 -15.13 -19.12 16.64
CA ASP A 280 -15.75 -20.44 16.42
C ASP A 280 -16.43 -20.53 15.04
N ILE A 281 -17.10 -19.45 14.62
CA ILE A 281 -17.78 -19.40 13.31
C ILE A 281 -16.75 -19.34 12.20
N SER A 282 -15.71 -18.52 12.37
CA SER A 282 -14.63 -18.37 11.41
C SER A 282 -13.87 -19.68 11.20
N PHE A 283 -13.69 -20.48 12.27
CA PHE A 283 -13.03 -21.79 12.17
C PHE A 283 -13.86 -22.81 11.39
N HIS A 284 -15.17 -22.83 11.61
CA HIS A 284 -16.09 -23.75 10.93
C HIS A 284 -16.68 -23.19 9.62
N ALA A 285 -16.25 -22.00 9.18
CA ALA A 285 -16.83 -21.31 8.03
C ALA A 285 -16.82 -22.15 6.73
N PRO A 286 -15.72 -22.85 6.36
CA PRO A 286 -15.71 -23.64 5.13
C PRO A 286 -16.73 -24.80 5.11
N GLU A 287 -17.13 -25.28 6.29
CA GLU A 287 -18.05 -26.40 6.47
C GLU A 287 -19.52 -25.96 6.50
N ARG A 288 -19.78 -24.64 6.61
CA ARG A 288 -21.11 -24.06 6.87
C ARG A 288 -21.57 -23.05 5.81
N SER A 289 -21.10 -23.26 4.58
CA SER A 289 -21.45 -22.42 3.43
C SER A 289 -22.97 -22.37 3.22
N GLY A 290 -23.52 -21.17 3.01
CA GLY A 290 -24.94 -20.90 2.81
C GLY A 290 -25.74 -20.66 4.11
N GLU A 291 -25.11 -20.75 5.29
CA GLU A 291 -25.79 -20.48 6.56
C GLU A 291 -25.85 -18.99 6.91
N THR A 292 -26.90 -18.60 7.64
CA THR A 292 -27.00 -17.29 8.29
C THR A 292 -26.70 -17.44 9.77
N TYR A 293 -25.66 -16.76 10.24
CA TYR A 293 -25.29 -16.77 11.64
C TYR A 293 -25.63 -15.43 12.28
N THR A 294 -26.45 -15.46 13.34
CA THR A 294 -26.82 -14.26 14.09
C THR A 294 -26.09 -14.24 15.42
N ILE A 295 -25.29 -13.22 15.64
CA ILE A 295 -24.62 -12.94 16.92
C ILE A 295 -25.54 -12.03 17.72
N ASP A 296 -26.04 -12.56 18.82
CA ASP A 296 -26.84 -11.86 19.83
C ASP A 296 -26.02 -11.57 21.09
N LYS A 297 -26.62 -10.83 22.03
CA LYS A 297 -26.00 -10.53 23.32
C LYS A 297 -25.57 -11.77 24.10
N GLU A 298 -26.36 -12.84 24.07
CA GLU A 298 -26.02 -14.10 24.78
C GLU A 298 -24.77 -14.76 24.19
N SER A 299 -24.61 -14.72 22.87
CA SER A 299 -23.44 -15.23 22.16
C SER A 299 -22.17 -14.46 22.55
N VAL A 300 -22.26 -13.14 22.65
CA VAL A 300 -21.15 -12.29 23.14
C VAL A 300 -20.79 -12.65 24.57
N GLN A 301 -21.78 -12.77 25.46
CA GLN A 301 -21.55 -13.11 26.86
C GLN A 301 -20.98 -14.52 27.05
N ARG A 302 -21.38 -15.48 26.21
CA ARG A 302 -20.83 -16.84 26.24
C ARG A 302 -19.36 -16.87 25.82
N ALA A 303 -19.01 -16.15 24.76
CA ALA A 303 -17.65 -16.12 24.24
C ALA A 303 -16.66 -15.39 25.17
N VAL A 304 -17.11 -14.31 25.83
CA VAL A 304 -16.22 -13.43 26.63
C VAL A 304 -16.40 -13.59 28.14
N GLY A 305 -17.54 -14.11 28.60
CA GLY A 305 -17.91 -14.16 30.03
C GLY A 305 -17.00 -15.03 30.90
N ASP A 306 -16.38 -16.07 30.33
CA ASP A 306 -15.43 -16.91 31.06
C ASP A 306 -14.07 -16.22 31.29
N PHE A 307 -13.71 -15.28 30.42
CA PHE A 307 -12.45 -14.53 30.49
C PHE A 307 -12.52 -13.36 31.46
N LEU A 308 -13.65 -12.65 31.51
CA LEU A 308 -13.89 -11.56 32.47
C LEU A 308 -13.80 -12.02 33.94
N LYS A 309 -14.12 -13.30 34.22
CA LYS A 309 -14.06 -13.88 35.57
C LYS A 309 -12.64 -14.25 36.02
N LYS A 310 -11.68 -14.35 35.10
CA LYS A 310 -10.29 -14.72 35.38
C LYS A 310 -9.37 -13.59 34.93
N ALA A 311 -9.16 -12.62 35.81
CA ALA A 311 -8.33 -11.42 35.55
C ALA A 311 -6.94 -11.73 34.95
N ASP A 312 -6.37 -12.89 35.29
CA ASP A 312 -5.09 -13.34 34.71
C ASP A 312 -5.21 -13.74 33.23
N LEU A 313 -6.29 -14.38 32.80
CA LEU A 313 -6.47 -14.81 31.41
C LEU A 313 -6.83 -13.64 30.48
N SER A 314 -7.55 -12.64 30.97
CA SER A 314 -7.84 -11.42 30.20
C SER A 314 -6.59 -10.63 29.83
N ARG A 315 -5.45 -10.83 30.51
CA ARG A 315 -4.16 -10.22 30.13
C ARG A 315 -3.47 -10.87 28.94
N PHE A 316 -3.75 -12.16 28.68
CA PHE A 316 -3.06 -12.94 27.65
C PHE A 316 -3.90 -13.16 26.39
N VAL A 317 -5.23 -13.12 26.50
CA VAL A 317 -6.14 -13.51 25.42
C VAL A 317 -6.96 -12.33 24.88
N LEU A 318 -7.22 -11.32 25.70
CA LEU A 318 -8.03 -10.16 25.31
C LEU A 318 -7.20 -8.91 25.25
#